data_AF-A0A5P9PVW3-F1
#
_entry.id   AF-A0A5P9PVW3-F1
#
_cell.length_a   1.000
_cell.length_b   1.000
_cell.length_c   1.000
_cell.angle_alpha   90.00
_cell.angle_beta   90.00
_cell.angle_gamma   90.00
#
_symmetry.space_group_name_H-M   'P 1'
#
loop_
_entity.id
_entity.type
_entity.pdbx_description
1 polymer ?
#
loop_
_entity_poly.entity_id
_entity_poly.type
_entity_poly.pdbx_seq_one_letter_code
_entity_poly.pdbx_strand_id
1 'polypeptide(L)'
;MRLVLVMLLVLASVMLVPFGVISVLIGTAEQHHIDNAYVVGFVPGAACDDDHELYLLVEDGELVDCVPAGQFASGRINLPGFTDTQEDQVGGLVDTLGSDGLSATDQREIQNLVDELAAAVPPEARLYHDEVVSGSDRVWLGIGMTAIGILGVVGGFWMGKTWAQQHRPVDRQGRTER
;
A
#
# COMPACT_ATOMS: atom_id res chain seq x y z
N MET A 1 -41.54 1.80 -10.77
CA MET A 1 -40.22 1.65 -11.44
C MET A 1 -39.15 2.60 -10.93
N ARG A 2 -39.36 3.93 -10.91
CA ARG A 2 -38.33 4.89 -10.45
C ARG A 2 -37.81 4.66 -9.02
N LEU A 3 -38.70 4.32 -8.09
CA LEU A 3 -38.35 4.04 -6.69
C LEU A 3 -37.49 2.77 -6.51
N VAL A 4 -37.79 1.72 -7.29
CA VAL A 4 -37.02 0.46 -7.29
C VAL A 4 -35.61 0.69 -7.86
N LEU A 5 -35.49 1.48 -8.93
CA LEU A 5 -34.19 1.86 -9.49
C LEU A 5 -33.33 2.63 -8.49
N VAL A 6 -33.90 3.61 -7.78
CA VAL A 6 -33.17 4.37 -6.74
C VAL A 6 -32.72 3.47 -5.60
N MET A 7 -33.57 2.54 -5.16
CA MET A 7 -33.22 1.61 -4.08
C MET A 7 -32.09 0.65 -4.49
N LEU A 8 -32.12 0.13 -5.73
CA LEU A 8 -31.05 -0.70 -6.28
C LEU A 8 -29.73 0.08 -6.42
N LEU A 9 -29.80 1.35 -6.82
CA LEU A 9 -28.63 2.21 -6.95
C LEU A 9 -27.99 2.48 -5.58
N VAL A 10 -28.79 2.79 -4.56
CA VAL A 10 -28.29 2.95 -3.19
C VAL A 10 -27.68 1.65 -2.66
N LEU A 11 -28.33 0.50 -2.89
CA LEU A 11 -27.80 -0.80 -2.47
C LEU A 11 -26.45 -1.09 -3.14
N ALA A 12 -26.34 -0.86 -4.44
CA ALA A 12 -25.09 -1.02 -5.18
C ALA A 12 -24.00 -0.08 -4.65
N SER A 13 -24.34 1.19 -4.37
CA SER A 13 -23.42 2.18 -3.80
C SER A 13 -22.94 1.82 -2.40
N VAL A 14 -23.80 1.27 -1.54
CA VAL A 14 -23.42 0.80 -0.20
C VAL A 14 -22.45 -0.37 -0.29
N MET A 15 -22.60 -1.27 -1.26
CA MET A 15 -21.66 -2.37 -1.49
C MET A 15 -20.35 -1.90 -2.11
N LEU A 16 -20.37 -0.81 -2.88
CA LEU A 16 -19.17 -0.29 -3.56
C LEU A 16 -18.14 0.32 -2.59
N VAL A 17 -18.60 0.89 -1.48
CA VAL A 17 -17.73 1.51 -0.45
C VAL A 17 -16.80 0.49 0.23
N PRO A 18 -17.27 -0.62 0.83
CA PRO A 18 -16.37 -1.57 1.49
C PRO A 18 -15.40 -2.24 0.51
N PHE A 19 -15.84 -2.52 -0.72
CA PHE A 19 -14.94 -3.02 -1.77
C PHE A 19 -13.86 -2.00 -2.12
N GLY A 20 -14.24 -0.72 -2.29
CA GLY A 20 -13.28 0.36 -2.52
C GLY A 20 -12.26 0.51 -1.39
N VAL A 21 -12.70 0.47 -0.14
CA VAL A 21 -11.82 0.56 1.05
C VAL A 21 -10.83 -0.61 1.11
N ILE A 22 -11.29 -1.84 0.89
CA ILE A 22 -10.40 -3.02 0.88
C ILE A 22 -9.35 -2.89 -0.22
N SER A 23 -9.75 -2.46 -1.43
CA SER A 23 -8.81 -2.23 -2.53
C SER A 23 -7.77 -1.15 -2.22
N VAL A 24 -8.15 -0.07 -1.54
CA VAL A 24 -7.18 0.94 -1.07
C VAL A 24 -6.21 0.33 -0.07
N LEU A 25 -6.68 -0.39 0.94
CA LEU A 25 -5.82 -0.98 1.97
C LEU A 25 -4.79 -1.96 1.37
N ILE A 26 -5.25 -2.85 0.49
CA ILE A 26 -4.39 -3.81 -0.20
C ILE A 26 -3.37 -3.06 -1.07
N GLY A 27 -3.82 -2.11 -1.89
CA GLY A 27 -2.92 -1.33 -2.75
C GLY A 27 -1.91 -0.48 -1.97
N THR A 28 -2.28 0.04 -0.80
CA THR A 28 -1.34 0.76 0.08
C THR A 28 -0.31 -0.18 0.71
N ALA A 29 -0.71 -1.40 1.09
CA ALA A 29 0.22 -2.38 1.63
C ALA A 29 1.22 -2.84 0.55
N GLU A 30 0.73 -3.13 -0.66
CA GLU A 30 1.58 -3.45 -1.82
C GLU A 30 2.54 -2.31 -2.15
N GLN A 31 2.05 -1.06 -2.19
CA GLN A 31 2.90 0.10 -2.43
C GLN A 31 3.95 0.26 -1.33
N HIS A 32 3.59 0.02 -0.08
CA HIS A 32 4.54 0.10 1.03
C HIS A 32 5.63 -0.96 0.94
N HIS A 33 5.28 -2.20 0.57
CA HIS A 33 6.28 -3.24 0.33
C HIS A 33 7.18 -2.91 -0.87
N ILE A 34 6.64 -2.33 -1.95
CA ILE A 34 7.44 -1.90 -3.10
C ILE A 34 8.40 -0.76 -2.70
N ASP A 35 7.92 0.22 -1.94
CA ASP A 35 8.71 1.36 -1.49
C ASP A 35 9.81 0.92 -0.50
N ASN A 36 9.58 -0.14 0.28
CA ASN A 36 10.55 -0.69 1.23
C ASN A 36 11.42 -1.82 0.65
N ALA A 37 11.12 -2.35 -0.54
CA ALA A 37 11.82 -3.50 -1.13
C ALA A 37 13.32 -3.24 -1.39
N TYR A 38 13.71 -1.97 -1.52
CA TYR A 38 15.09 -1.54 -1.76
C TYR A 38 15.63 -0.65 -0.64
N VAL A 39 14.91 -0.55 0.48
CA VAL A 39 15.37 0.20 1.66
C VAL A 39 16.17 -0.74 2.55
N VAL A 40 17.39 -0.33 2.89
CA VAL A 40 18.28 -1.09 3.77
C VAL A 40 18.00 -0.73 5.22
N GLY A 41 17.65 -1.73 6.03
CA GLY A 41 17.45 -1.60 7.46
C GLY A 41 18.79 -1.64 8.22
N PHE A 42 19.20 -0.54 8.82
CA PHE A 42 20.41 -0.50 9.65
C PHE A 42 20.03 -0.66 11.13
N VAL A 43 20.45 -1.77 11.75
CA VAL A 43 20.01 -2.15 13.10
C VAL A 43 21.21 -2.28 14.06
N PRO A 44 21.14 -1.74 15.29
CA PRO A 44 22.23 -1.85 16.29
C PRO A 44 22.20 -3.21 17.02
N GLY A 45 21.96 -4.30 16.28
CA GLY A 45 21.73 -5.65 16.80
C GLY A 45 20.72 -6.42 15.95
N ALA A 46 20.33 -7.63 16.39
CA ALA A 46 19.42 -8.50 15.63
C ALA A 46 17.91 -8.19 15.83
N ALA A 47 17.55 -6.91 15.98
CA ALA A 47 16.16 -6.50 16.16
C ALA A 47 15.47 -6.31 14.80
N CYS A 48 14.55 -7.21 14.47
CA CYS A 48 13.77 -7.20 13.24
C CYS A 48 12.39 -6.59 13.53
N ASP A 49 12.31 -5.27 13.68
CA ASP A 49 11.06 -4.57 14.04
C ASP A 49 10.31 -4.00 12.83
N ASP A 50 10.99 -3.79 11.69
CA ASP A 50 10.42 -3.24 10.44
C ASP A 50 10.33 -4.32 9.36
N ASP A 51 9.70 -4.03 8.20
CA ASP A 51 9.62 -4.91 7.01
C ASP A 51 10.58 -4.39 5.91
N HIS A 52 11.86 -4.76 5.98
CA HIS A 52 12.89 -4.48 4.97
C HIS A 52 13.39 -5.78 4.35
N GLU A 53 13.81 -5.73 3.08
CA GLU A 53 14.37 -6.92 2.40
C GLU A 53 15.84 -7.18 2.76
N LEU A 54 16.57 -6.14 3.21
CA LEU A 54 17.97 -6.24 3.61
C LEU A 54 18.19 -5.56 4.96
N TYR A 55 18.73 -6.28 5.94
CA TYR A 55 19.17 -5.71 7.21
C TYR A 55 20.68 -5.86 7.37
N LEU A 56 21.32 -4.80 7.84
CA LEU A 56 22.74 -4.75 8.14
C LEU A 56 22.95 -4.33 9.60
N LEU A 57 23.83 -5.03 10.31
CA LEU A 57 24.29 -4.62 11.63
C LEU A 57 25.10 -3.33 11.50
N VAL A 58 24.81 -2.38 12.40
CA VAL A 58 25.58 -1.14 12.46
C VAL A 58 27.00 -1.40 12.99
N GLU A 59 27.21 -2.44 13.81
CA GLU A 59 28.50 -2.73 14.42
C GLU A 59 29.58 -3.20 13.45
N ASP A 60 29.22 -3.99 12.44
CA ASP A 60 30.17 -4.64 11.53
C ASP A 60 29.68 -4.77 10.08
N GLY A 61 28.46 -4.31 9.79
CA GLY A 61 27.84 -4.47 8.48
C GLY A 61 27.41 -5.90 8.17
N GLU A 62 27.40 -6.82 9.14
CA GLU A 62 26.96 -8.20 8.90
C GLU A 62 25.48 -8.23 8.49
N LEU A 63 25.14 -9.11 7.56
CA LEU A 63 23.74 -9.33 7.18
C LEU A 63 22.99 -9.97 8.34
N VAL A 64 21.93 -9.28 8.79
CA VAL A 64 20.97 -9.85 9.71
C VAL A 64 19.86 -10.50 8.91
N ASP A 65 19.72 -11.81 9.04
CA ASP A 65 18.63 -12.51 8.38
C ASP A 65 17.40 -12.54 9.28
N CYS A 66 16.45 -11.66 8.97
CA CYS A 66 15.18 -11.52 9.68
C CYS A 66 14.14 -12.51 9.17
N VAL A 67 14.50 -13.80 8.99
CA VAL A 67 13.56 -14.84 8.58
C VAL A 67 12.76 -15.37 9.78
N PRO A 68 11.43 -15.55 9.67
CA PRO A 68 10.66 -16.26 10.67
C PRO A 68 11.20 -17.67 10.89
N ALA A 69 11.23 -18.09 12.16
CA ALA A 69 11.81 -19.36 12.61
C ALA A 69 11.37 -20.56 11.73
N GLY A 70 12.34 -21.20 11.07
CA GLY A 70 12.10 -22.37 10.21
C GLY A 70 12.51 -22.19 8.74
N GLN A 71 12.91 -20.99 8.33
CA GLN A 71 13.50 -20.73 7.02
C GLN A 71 15.02 -20.53 7.15
N PHE A 72 15.78 -20.99 6.15
CA PHE A 72 17.23 -20.92 6.15
C PHE A 72 17.70 -19.63 5.50
N ALA A 73 18.52 -18.90 6.24
CA ALA A 73 19.25 -17.76 5.77
C ALA A 73 20.23 -18.14 4.64
N SER A 74 20.30 -17.35 3.58
CA SER A 74 21.28 -17.57 2.50
C SER A 74 22.67 -17.02 2.85
N GLY A 75 22.75 -16.11 3.84
CA GLY A 75 23.96 -15.37 4.18
C GLY A 75 24.47 -14.49 3.03
N ARG A 76 23.61 -14.19 2.06
CA ARG A 76 23.91 -13.37 0.88
C ARG A 76 22.84 -12.30 0.72
N ILE A 77 23.28 -11.12 0.29
CA ILE A 77 22.38 -10.07 -0.18
C ILE A 77 21.61 -10.63 -1.37
N ASN A 78 20.29 -10.70 -1.24
CA ASN A 78 19.40 -11.15 -2.31
C ASN A 78 18.27 -10.13 -2.45
N LEU A 79 18.42 -9.21 -3.40
CA LEU A 79 17.49 -8.10 -3.60
C LEU A 79 16.59 -8.38 -4.82
N PRO A 80 15.28 -8.11 -4.75
CA PRO A 80 14.36 -8.44 -5.84
C PRO A 80 14.74 -7.78 -7.17
N GLY A 81 15.07 -8.60 -8.17
CA GLY A 81 15.41 -8.15 -9.52
C GLY A 81 16.86 -7.69 -9.69
N PHE A 82 17.69 -7.81 -8.66
CA PHE A 82 19.13 -7.61 -8.80
C PHE A 82 19.76 -8.86 -9.44
N THR A 83 20.87 -8.65 -10.14
CA THR A 83 21.72 -9.74 -10.63
C THR A 83 22.78 -10.07 -9.59
N ASP A 84 23.32 -11.29 -9.63
CA ASP A 84 24.43 -11.72 -8.77
C ASP A 84 25.60 -10.71 -8.75
N THR A 85 25.86 -10.06 -9.90
CA THR A 85 26.93 -9.05 -10.00
C THR A 85 26.61 -7.78 -9.21
N GLN A 86 25.35 -7.36 -9.21
CA GLN A 86 24.89 -6.19 -8.48
C GLN A 86 24.85 -6.48 -6.98
N GLU A 87 24.43 -7.69 -6.59
CA GLU A 87 24.45 -8.13 -5.20
C GLU A 87 25.88 -8.22 -4.66
N ASP A 88 26.81 -8.77 -5.44
CA ASP A 88 28.23 -8.81 -5.09
C ASP A 88 28.84 -7.40 -4.99
N GLN A 89 28.36 -6.42 -5.77
CA GLN A 89 28.78 -5.02 -5.65
C GLN A 89 28.34 -4.38 -4.33
N VAL A 90 27.07 -4.60 -3.94
CA VAL A 90 26.56 -4.11 -2.65
C VAL A 90 27.30 -4.81 -1.51
N GLY A 91 27.47 -6.14 -1.58
CA GLY A 91 28.19 -6.91 -0.57
C GLY A 91 29.65 -6.47 -0.41
N GLY A 92 30.35 -6.24 -1.53
CA GLY A 92 31.72 -5.74 -1.49
C GLY A 92 31.84 -4.33 -0.89
N LEU A 93 30.84 -3.46 -1.12
CA LEU A 93 30.79 -2.14 -0.50
C LEU A 93 30.53 -2.25 1.01
N VAL A 94 29.59 -3.11 1.42
CA VAL A 94 29.28 -3.38 2.82
C VAL A 94 30.52 -3.92 3.54
N ASP A 95 31.22 -4.91 2.98
CA ASP A 95 32.44 -5.47 3.57
C ASP A 95 33.54 -4.39 3.73
N THR A 96 33.66 -3.50 2.73
CA THR A 96 34.67 -2.43 2.74
C THR A 96 34.37 -1.37 3.81
N LEU A 97 33.11 -1.01 4.00
CA LEU A 97 32.69 0.05 4.93
C LEU A 97 32.39 -0.47 6.34
N GLY A 98 31.93 -1.71 6.47
CA GLY A 98 31.46 -2.31 7.72
C GLY A 98 32.58 -2.78 8.66
N SER A 99 33.83 -2.89 8.17
CA SER A 99 34.98 -3.40 8.92
C SER A 99 35.20 -2.77 10.31
N ASP A 100 34.86 -1.49 10.46
CA ASP A 100 35.00 -0.71 11.71
C ASP A 100 33.64 -0.19 12.23
N GLY A 101 32.54 -0.74 11.73
CA GLY A 101 31.16 -0.30 11.96
C GLY A 101 30.69 0.77 10.98
N LEU A 102 29.40 0.73 10.67
CA LEU A 102 28.76 1.58 9.66
C LEU A 102 28.36 2.93 10.24
N SER A 103 29.10 3.99 9.89
CA SER A 103 28.69 5.35 10.23
C SER A 103 27.45 5.78 9.44
N ALA A 104 26.78 6.85 9.88
CA ALA A 104 25.64 7.41 9.14
C ALA A 104 26.00 7.91 7.73
N THR A 105 27.29 8.07 7.39
CA THR A 105 27.74 8.37 6.03
C THR A 105 27.82 7.09 5.21
N ASP A 106 28.40 6.03 5.78
CA ASP A 106 28.54 4.72 5.14
C ASP A 106 27.16 4.10 4.84
N GLN A 107 26.23 4.21 5.80
CA GLN A 107 24.84 3.78 5.62
C GLN A 107 24.17 4.48 4.44
N ARG A 108 24.40 5.80 4.28
CA ARG A 108 23.89 6.55 3.13
C ARG A 108 24.56 6.16 1.83
N GLU A 109 25.85 5.84 1.85
CA GLU A 109 26.58 5.40 0.67
C GLU A 109 26.07 4.05 0.16
N ILE A 110 25.86 3.10 1.08
CA ILE A 110 25.24 1.80 0.79
C ILE A 110 23.83 2.00 0.22
N GLN A 111 22.99 2.81 0.88
CA GLN A 111 21.63 3.07 0.40
C GLN A 111 21.64 3.72 -0.99
N ASN A 112 22.53 4.68 -1.25
CA ASN A 112 22.62 5.34 -2.55
C ASN A 112 22.99 4.35 -3.66
N LEU A 113 23.90 3.41 -3.39
CA LEU A 113 24.24 2.36 -4.35
C LEU A 113 23.04 1.46 -4.63
N VAL A 114 22.32 1.03 -3.58
CA VAL A 114 21.12 0.22 -3.74
C VAL A 114 20.05 0.97 -4.54
N ASP A 115 19.82 2.26 -4.26
CA ASP A 115 18.87 3.10 -5.00
C ASP A 115 19.26 3.25 -6.48
N GLU A 116 20.55 3.44 -6.77
CA GLU A 116 21.07 3.53 -8.15
C GLU A 116 20.84 2.22 -8.92
N LEU A 117 21.14 1.09 -8.29
CA LEU A 117 20.93 -0.24 -8.88
C LEU A 117 19.45 -0.57 -9.05
N ALA A 118 18.61 -0.23 -8.06
CA ALA A 118 17.16 -0.41 -8.11
C ALA A 118 16.50 0.39 -9.24
N ALA A 119 17.00 1.61 -9.52
CA ALA A 119 16.52 2.41 -10.64
C ALA A 119 16.75 1.74 -12.01
N ALA A 120 17.78 0.89 -12.12
CA ALA A 120 18.09 0.12 -13.32
C ALA A 120 17.31 -1.21 -13.43
N VAL A 121 16.61 -1.64 -12.37
CA VAL A 121 15.84 -2.89 -12.38
C VAL A 121 14.65 -2.75 -13.34
N PRO A 122 14.54 -3.61 -14.36
CA PRO A 122 13.43 -3.57 -15.30
C PRO A 122 12.12 -3.91 -14.57
N PRO A 123 10.97 -3.31 -14.98
CA PRO A 123 9.71 -3.51 -14.30
C PRO A 123 9.37 -4.98 -14.03
N GLU A 124 9.68 -5.86 -14.99
CA GLU A 124 9.44 -7.31 -14.95
C GLU A 124 10.20 -8.10 -13.90
N ALA A 125 11.31 -7.55 -13.40
CA ALA A 125 12.11 -8.18 -12.37
C ALA A 125 11.80 -7.62 -10.97
N ARG A 126 10.94 -6.60 -10.87
CA ARG A 126 10.57 -5.98 -9.58
C ARG A 126 9.59 -6.86 -8.81
N LEU A 127 9.66 -6.78 -7.49
CA LEU A 127 8.70 -7.40 -6.58
C LEU A 127 7.26 -6.98 -7.00
N TYR A 128 6.33 -7.94 -7.09
CA TYR A 128 4.93 -7.74 -7.50
C TYR A 128 4.66 -7.35 -8.97
N HIS A 129 5.58 -7.61 -9.91
CA HIS A 129 5.33 -7.34 -11.34
C HIS A 129 4.14 -8.12 -11.95
N ASP A 130 3.87 -9.34 -11.47
CA ASP A 130 2.80 -10.20 -12.01
C ASP A 130 1.39 -9.72 -11.65
N GLU A 131 1.28 -8.63 -10.88
CA GLU A 131 -0.01 -8.05 -10.53
C GLU A 131 -0.50 -7.15 -11.67
N VAL A 132 -1.57 -7.61 -12.35
CA VAL A 132 -2.24 -6.94 -13.49
C VAL A 132 -2.61 -5.47 -13.22
N VAL A 133 -2.60 -5.05 -11.95
CA VAL A 133 -2.88 -3.69 -11.50
C VAL A 133 -1.82 -3.34 -10.45
N SER A 134 -1.01 -2.30 -10.68
CA SER A 134 -0.01 -1.83 -9.71
C SER A 134 -0.68 -1.42 -8.40
N GLY A 135 0.03 -1.49 -7.27
CA GLY A 135 -0.49 -1.05 -5.97
C GLY A 135 -1.06 0.38 -6.04
N SER A 136 -0.36 1.29 -6.74
CA SER A 136 -0.83 2.66 -6.99
C SER A 136 -2.15 2.73 -7.78
N ASP A 137 -2.31 1.88 -8.80
CA ASP A 137 -3.53 1.81 -9.60
C ASP A 137 -4.69 1.22 -8.80
N ARG A 138 -4.42 0.24 -7.92
CA ARG A 138 -5.43 -0.32 -6.99
C ARG A 138 -5.92 0.71 -5.99
N VAL A 139 -5.01 1.55 -5.47
CA VAL A 139 -5.37 2.68 -4.61
C VAL A 139 -6.28 3.66 -5.35
N TRP A 140 -5.93 4.05 -6.58
CA TRP A 140 -6.75 4.96 -7.38
C TRP A 140 -8.14 4.38 -7.71
N LEU A 141 -8.20 3.09 -8.07
CA LEU A 141 -9.46 2.39 -8.29
C LEU A 141 -10.31 2.33 -7.02
N GLY A 142 -9.69 2.01 -5.88
CA GLY A 142 -10.37 1.96 -4.58
C GLY A 142 -10.91 3.32 -4.13
N ILE A 143 -10.15 4.40 -4.34
CA ILE A 143 -10.59 5.79 -4.10
C ILE A 143 -11.78 6.12 -5.00
N GLY A 144 -11.69 5.82 -6.30
CA GLY A 144 -12.76 6.07 -7.26
C GLY A 144 -14.05 5.33 -6.89
N MET A 145 -13.95 4.06 -6.54
CA MET A 145 -15.07 3.24 -6.06
C MET A 145 -15.70 3.84 -4.80
N THR A 146 -14.88 4.18 -3.80
CA THR A 146 -15.36 4.75 -2.54
C THR A 146 -16.07 6.09 -2.77
N ALA A 147 -15.51 6.97 -3.59
CA ALA A 147 -16.10 8.27 -3.91
C ALA A 147 -17.46 8.11 -4.63
N ILE A 148 -17.56 7.23 -5.62
CA ILE A 148 -18.81 6.95 -6.34
C ILE A 148 -19.85 6.34 -5.40
N GLY A 149 -19.45 5.42 -4.53
CA GLY A 149 -20.32 4.83 -3.51
C GLY A 149 -20.90 5.87 -2.57
N ILE A 150 -20.06 6.75 -2.01
CA ILE A 150 -20.51 7.85 -1.12
C ILE A 150 -21.47 8.78 -1.86
N LEU A 151 -21.13 9.22 -3.07
CA LEU A 151 -21.98 10.11 -3.87
C LEU A 151 -23.34 9.47 -4.17
N GLY A 152 -23.37 8.17 -4.46
CA GLY A 152 -24.62 7.44 -4.71
C GLY A 152 -25.52 7.34 -3.47
N VAL A 153 -24.93 7.09 -2.29
CA VAL A 153 -25.68 7.07 -1.02
C VAL A 153 -26.22 8.46 -0.67
N VAL A 154 -25.39 9.50 -0.76
CA VAL A 154 -25.79 10.89 -0.47
C VAL A 154 -26.85 11.38 -1.45
N GLY A 155 -26.66 11.11 -2.74
CA GLY A 155 -27.62 11.46 -3.79
C GLY A 155 -28.97 10.76 -3.62
N GLY A 156 -28.94 9.45 -3.33
CA GLY A 156 -30.15 8.68 -3.05
C GLY A 156 -30.91 9.19 -1.83
N PHE A 157 -30.20 9.56 -0.76
CA PHE A 157 -30.80 10.15 0.44
C PHE A 157 -31.47 11.50 0.15
N TRP A 158 -30.79 12.39 -0.58
CA TRP A 158 -31.36 13.68 -0.99
C TRP A 158 -32.61 13.51 -1.85
N MET A 159 -32.58 12.56 -2.78
CA MET A 159 -33.71 12.29 -3.68
C MET A 159 -34.90 11.64 -2.95
N GLY A 160 -34.64 10.79 -1.95
CA GLY A 160 -35.68 10.26 -1.06
C GLY A 160 -36.33 11.36 -0.21
N LYS A 161 -35.52 12.30 0.29
CA LYS A 161 -36.01 13.45 1.08
C LYS A 161 -36.93 14.36 0.26
N THR A 162 -36.55 14.70 -0.98
CA THR A 162 -37.38 15.56 -1.85
C THR A 162 -38.68 14.87 -2.25
N TRP A 163 -38.65 13.57 -2.53
CA TRP A 163 -39.86 12.79 -2.81
C TRP A 163 -40.80 12.72 -1.59
N ALA A 164 -40.25 12.50 -0.40
CA ALA A 164 -41.03 12.50 0.85
C ALA A 164 -41.66 13.88 1.14
N GLN A 165 -40.97 14.98 0.83
CA GLN A 165 -41.52 16.33 0.95
C GLN A 165 -42.68 16.59 -0.03
N GLN A 166 -42.59 16.08 -1.26
CA GLN A 166 -43.61 16.27 -2.29
C GLN A 166 -44.87 15.44 -2.05
N HIS A 167 -44.78 14.34 -1.30
CA HIS A 167 -45.91 13.49 -0.93
C HIS A 167 -46.32 13.57 0.54
N ARG A 168 -45.86 14.59 1.28
CA ARG A 168 -46.48 14.87 2.58
C ARG A 168 -47.95 15.21 2.34
N PRO A 169 -48.89 14.44 2.92
CA PRO A 169 -50.29 14.84 2.86
C PRO A 169 -50.37 16.23 3.48
N VAL A 170 -50.90 17.19 2.72
CA VAL A 170 -51.30 18.47 3.29
C VAL A 170 -52.37 18.11 4.30
N ASP A 171 -51.98 18.08 5.58
CA ASP A 171 -52.92 17.92 6.66
C ASP A 171 -53.95 19.01 6.46
N ARG A 172 -55.13 18.53 6.08
CA ARG A 172 -56.33 19.31 5.87
C ARG A 172 -56.76 19.75 7.28
N GLN A 173 -56.06 20.74 7.87
CA GLN A 173 -56.66 21.64 8.84
C GLN A 173 -57.84 22.26 8.09
N GLY A 174 -59.06 21.75 8.24
CA GLY A 174 -59.83 21.88 9.48
C GLY A 174 -60.22 23.35 9.52
N ARG A 175 -61.31 23.78 8.88
CA ARG A 175 -62.69 23.34 9.16
C ARG A 175 -62.88 23.11 10.67
N THR A 176 -62.87 24.20 11.41
CA THR A 176 -63.65 24.39 12.64
C THR A 176 -64.18 25.82 12.50
N GLU A 177 -65.35 25.97 11.88
CA GLU A 177 -66.63 26.12 12.58
C GLU A 177 -66.82 27.53 13.17
N ARG A 178 -67.86 28.19 12.61
CA ARG A 178 -68.53 29.45 12.98
C ARG A 178 -67.94 30.76 12.45
#